data_AF-A0A379W4F6-F1
#
_entry.id   AF-A0A379W4F6-F1
#
_cell.length_a   1.000
_cell.length_b   1.000
_cell.length_c   1.000
_cell.angle_alpha   90.00
_cell.angle_beta   90.00
_cell.angle_gamma   90.00
#
_symmetry.space_group_name_H-M   'P 1'
#
loop_
_entity.id
_entity.type
_entity.pdbx_description
1 polymer ?
#
loop_
_entity_poly.entity_id
_entity_poly.type
_entity_poly.pdbx_seq_one_letter_code
_entity_poly.pdbx_strand_id
1 'polypeptide(L)'
;MKIQEVKRILTRWQPSSFTLYREVFTQYGGSINMHPDIVDYFMKRHNWHFKFFHYKEDDKIKGAYFICNDQNIGILTRRTFPLSSDEILIPMAPDLRCFFTRSY
;
A
#
# COMPACT_ATOMS: atom_id res chain seq x y z
N MET A 1 20.31 -4.78 12.53
CA MET A 1 19.06 -4.15 12.07
C MET A 1 19.41 -3.16 10.97
N LYS A 2 18.81 -3.27 9.78
CA LYS A 2 19.11 -2.37 8.66
C LYS A 2 18.48 -1.00 8.94
N ILE A 3 19.13 0.10 8.53
CA ILE A 3 18.64 1.48 8.72
C ILE A 3 17.18 1.67 8.26
N GLN A 4 16.75 0.92 7.25
CA GLN A 4 15.39 0.93 6.70
C GLN A 4 14.35 0.37 7.69
N GLU A 5 14.69 -0.69 8.42
CA GLU A 5 13.83 -1.26 9.45
C GLU A 5 13.66 -0.28 10.61
N VAL A 6 14.72 0.46 10.96
CA VAL A 6 14.67 1.51 11.98
C VAL A 6 13.75 2.65 11.56
N LYS A 7 13.89 3.15 10.32
CA LYS A 7 12.99 4.20 9.79
C LYS A 7 11.53 3.76 9.80
N ARG A 8 11.26 2.49 9.49
CA ARG A 8 9.90 1.91 9.49
C ARG A 8 9.31 1.84 10.91
N ILE A 9 10.10 1.40 11.89
CA ILE A 9 9.71 1.41 13.30
C ILE A 9 9.39 2.82 13.78
N LEU A 10 10.24 3.80 13.47
CA LEU A 10 10.04 5.20 13.85
C LEU A 10 8.81 5.84 13.18
N THR A 11 8.46 5.38 11.97
CA THR A 11 7.30 5.87 11.22
C THR A 11 6.04 5.04 11.41
N ARG A 12 6.09 4.01 12.28
CA ARG A 12 4.99 3.10 12.62
C ARG A 12 4.42 2.29 11.45
N TRP A 13 5.12 2.26 10.33
CA TRP A 13 4.80 1.41 9.19
C TRP A 13 5.45 0.04 9.34
N GLN A 14 4.66 -1.01 9.27
CA GLN A 14 5.11 -2.39 9.46
C GLN A 14 4.84 -3.22 8.20
N PRO A 15 5.72 -4.19 7.84
CA PRO A 15 5.42 -5.17 6.80
C PRO A 15 4.07 -5.85 7.07
N SER A 16 3.34 -6.14 6.00
CA SER A 16 1.98 -6.64 6.08
C SER A 16 1.68 -7.68 5.00
N SER A 17 0.43 -8.10 4.92
CA SER A 17 -0.09 -9.04 3.94
C SER A 17 -1.17 -8.41 3.05
N PHE A 18 -1.46 -9.08 1.93
CA PHE A 18 -2.56 -8.70 1.06
C PHE A 18 -3.92 -8.76 1.75
N THR A 19 -4.14 -9.75 2.63
CA THR A 19 -5.40 -9.93 3.37
C THR A 19 -5.70 -8.70 4.23
N LEU A 20 -4.72 -8.26 5.04
CA LEU A 20 -4.87 -7.07 5.88
C LEU A 20 -5.05 -5.81 5.03
N TYR A 21 -4.31 -5.69 3.93
CA TYR A 21 -4.50 -4.60 2.99
C TYR A 21 -5.96 -4.52 2.46
N ARG A 22 -6.55 -5.66 2.07
CA ARG A 22 -7.95 -5.74 1.61
C ARG A 22 -8.93 -5.32 2.69
N GLU A 23 -8.71 -5.71 3.94
CA GLU A 23 -9.54 -5.30 5.08
C GLU A 23 -9.50 -3.77 5.27
N VAL A 24 -8.31 -3.18 5.26
CA VAL A 24 -8.14 -1.73 5.42
C VAL A 24 -8.71 -0.95 4.24
N PHE A 25 -8.55 -1.44 3.01
CA PHE A 25 -9.21 -0.86 1.84
C PHE A 25 -10.73 -0.91 1.96
N THR A 26 -11.29 -2.03 2.44
CA THR A 26 -12.73 -2.17 2.65
C THR A 26 -13.23 -1.15 3.69
N GLN A 27 -12.42 -0.86 4.71
CA GLN A 27 -12.76 0.08 5.76
C GLN A 27 -12.67 1.55 5.34
N TYR A 28 -11.60 1.95 4.65
CA TYR A 28 -11.29 3.37 4.39
C TYR A 28 -11.38 3.79 2.92
N GLY A 29 -11.58 2.83 2.01
CA GLY A 29 -11.59 3.08 0.57
C GLY A 29 -10.21 3.43 0.00
N GLY A 30 -10.20 3.86 -1.24
CA GLY A 30 -8.99 4.21 -1.98
C GLY A 30 -9.30 4.38 -3.46
N SER A 31 -8.27 4.66 -4.25
CA SER A 31 -8.43 4.86 -5.70
C SER A 31 -8.47 3.52 -6.45
N ILE A 32 -8.94 3.53 -7.70
CA ILE A 32 -9.14 2.31 -8.50
C ILE A 32 -7.84 1.52 -8.74
N ASN A 33 -6.72 2.21 -8.93
CA ASN A 33 -5.37 1.64 -9.06
C ASN A 33 -4.82 1.02 -7.76
N MET A 34 -5.55 1.19 -6.66
CA MET A 34 -5.30 0.60 -5.35
C MET A 34 -6.34 -0.49 -5.01
N HIS A 35 -7.35 -0.73 -5.85
CA HIS A 35 -8.44 -1.65 -5.51
C HIS A 35 -7.96 -3.10 -5.31
N PRO A 36 -8.36 -3.82 -4.24
CA PRO A 36 -7.85 -5.15 -3.92
C PRO A 36 -8.05 -6.18 -5.03
N ASP A 37 -9.14 -6.10 -5.78
CA ASP A 37 -9.39 -7.03 -6.90
C ASP A 37 -8.48 -6.77 -8.10
N ILE A 38 -8.09 -5.51 -8.34
CA ILE A 38 -7.08 -5.18 -9.34
C ILE A 38 -5.71 -5.70 -8.86
N VAL A 39 -5.38 -5.49 -7.58
CA VAL A 39 -4.14 -6.03 -6.99
C VAL A 39 -4.08 -7.55 -7.10
N ASP A 40 -5.15 -8.25 -6.73
CA ASP A 40 -5.26 -9.71 -6.84
C ASP A 40 -5.09 -10.21 -8.28
N TYR A 41 -5.70 -9.51 -9.24
CA TYR A 41 -5.52 -9.80 -10.67
C TYR A 41 -4.05 -9.71 -11.07
N PHE A 42 -3.34 -8.65 -10.69
CA PHE A 42 -1.93 -8.48 -11.04
C PHE A 42 -1.03 -9.48 -10.31
N MET A 43 -1.29 -9.78 -9.04
CA MET A 43 -0.56 -10.81 -8.31
C MET A 43 -0.68 -12.20 -8.94
N LYS A 44 -1.86 -12.55 -9.47
CA LYS A 44 -2.13 -13.88 -10.04
C LYS A 44 -1.68 -14.03 -11.49
N ARG A 45 -1.79 -12.97 -12.29
CA ARG A 45 -1.61 -13.03 -13.74
C ARG A 45 -0.31 -12.42 -14.25
N HIS A 46 0.40 -11.68 -13.41
CA HIS A 46 1.65 -11.04 -13.77
C HIS A 46 2.74 -11.41 -12.76
N ASN A 47 3.98 -11.53 -13.21
CA ASN A 47 5.14 -11.81 -12.35
C ASN A 47 5.59 -10.54 -11.60
N TRP A 48 4.65 -9.86 -10.95
CA TRP A 48 4.86 -8.61 -10.26
C TRP A 48 5.15 -8.85 -8.78
N HIS A 49 6.10 -8.11 -8.24
CA HIS A 49 6.44 -8.20 -6.83
C HIS A 49 5.66 -7.16 -6.02
N PHE A 50 4.96 -7.60 -4.98
CA PHE A 50 4.18 -6.74 -4.10
C PHE A 50 4.73 -6.82 -2.68
N LYS A 51 4.98 -5.65 -2.07
CA LYS A 51 5.30 -5.51 -0.65
C LYS A 51 4.20 -4.70 0.03
N PHE A 52 3.51 -5.32 0.97
CA PHE A 52 2.41 -4.68 1.71
C PHE A 52 2.91 -4.10 3.02
N PHE A 53 2.30 -2.99 3.44
CA PHE A 53 2.60 -2.29 4.68
C PHE A 53 1.31 -1.82 5.34
N HIS A 54 1.31 -1.79 6.67
CA HIS A 54 0.22 -1.21 7.45
C HIS A 54 0.75 -0.24 8.50
N TYR A 55 -0.05 0.78 8.81
CA TYR A 55 0.22 1.74 9.87
C TYR A 55 -0.52 1.31 11.12
N LYS A 56 0.21 1.16 12.23
CA LYS A 56 -0.35 0.74 13.51
C LYS A 56 -0.08 1.80 14.59
N GLU A 57 -1.15 2.27 15.23
CA GLU A 57 -1.10 3.20 16.37
C GLU A 57 -2.12 2.75 17.41
N ASP A 58 -1.71 2.71 18.69
CA ASP A 58 -2.55 2.27 19.83
C ASP A 58 -3.27 0.94 19.58
N ASP A 59 -2.52 -0.02 19.06
CA ASP A 59 -3.00 -1.34 18.63
C ASP A 59 -4.07 -1.38 17.53
N LYS A 60 -4.36 -0.24 16.90
CA LYS A 60 -5.31 -0.13 15.79
C LYS A 60 -4.59 0.05 14.46
N ILE A 61 -5.08 -0.65 13.44
CA ILE A 61 -4.64 -0.43 12.06
C ILE A 61 -5.38 0.79 11.51
N LYS A 62 -4.62 1.84 11.19
CA LYS A 62 -5.17 3.10 10.68
C LYS A 62 -4.90 3.33 9.20
N GLY A 63 -4.14 2.46 8.54
CA GLY A 63 -3.91 2.61 7.12
C GLY A 63 -3.06 1.50 6.55
N ALA A 64 -3.09 1.34 5.23
CA ALA A 64 -2.32 0.33 4.53
C ALA A 64 -2.01 0.78 3.11
N TYR A 65 -0.84 0.40 2.62
CA TYR A 65 -0.45 0.59 1.23
C TYR A 65 0.41 -0.57 0.77
N PHE A 66 0.72 -0.60 -0.53
CA PHE A 66 1.65 -1.54 -1.11
C PHE A 66 2.61 -0.85 -2.07
N ILE A 67 3.75 -1.50 -2.30
CA ILE A 67 4.73 -1.12 -3.31
C ILE A 67 4.76 -2.22 -4.37
N CYS A 68 4.63 -1.85 -5.64
CA CYS A 68 4.83 -2.70 -6.80
C CYS A 68 6.27 -2.60 -7.32
N ASN A 69 6.89 -3.74 -7.59
CA ASN A 69 8.20 -3.89 -8.23
C ASN A 69 9.28 -2.99 -7.60
N ASP A 70 9.20 -2.79 -6.28
CA ASP A 70 10.11 -1.95 -5.48
C ASP A 70 10.22 -0.48 -5.91
N GLN A 71 9.23 0.03 -6.65
CA GLN A 71 9.30 1.36 -7.24
C GLN A 71 8.10 2.25 -6.90
N ASN A 72 6.89 1.72 -7.07
CA ASN A 72 5.68 2.55 -7.11
C ASN A 72 4.67 2.13 -6.05
N ILE A 73 4.03 3.11 -5.42
CA ILE A 73 2.80 2.88 -4.66
C ILE A 73 1.66 2.80 -5.68
N GLY A 74 0.84 1.76 -5.58
CA GLY A 74 -0.26 1.54 -6.53
C GLY A 74 0.18 0.96 -7.87
N ILE A 75 -0.82 0.53 -8.65
CA ILE A 75 -0.62 -0.04 -9.98
C ILE A 75 -0.61 1.09 -11.01
N LEU A 76 0.59 1.51 -11.43
CA LEU A 76 0.78 2.60 -12.39
C LEU A 76 1.09 2.05 -13.79
N THR A 77 0.07 1.60 -14.53
CA THR A 77 0.20 1.00 -15.87
C THR A 77 -0.57 1.73 -16.97
N ARG A 78 -0.53 3.06 -16.95
CA ARG A 78 -1.28 3.92 -17.91
C ARG A 78 -1.13 3.54 -19.39
N ARG A 79 0.00 2.93 -19.79
CA ARG A 79 0.28 2.58 -21.19
C ARG A 79 -0.15 1.17 -21.59
N THR A 80 -0.47 0.31 -20.62
CA THR A 80 -0.75 -1.12 -20.87
C THR A 80 -2.17 -1.49 -20.50
N PHE A 81 -2.76 -0.81 -19.52
CA PHE A 81 -4.12 -1.06 -19.05
C PHE A 81 -4.88 0.26 -18.90
N PRO A 82 -6.21 0.27 -19.13
CA PRO A 82 -7.05 1.46 -18.97
C PRO A 82 -7.34 1.75 -17.48
N LEU A 83 -6.28 1.85 -16.67
CA LEU A 83 -6.35 2.19 -15.26
C LEU A 83 -5.93 3.65 -15.10
N SER A 84 -6.85 4.50 -14.61
CA SER A 84 -6.47 5.86 -14.22
C SER A 84 -5.42 5.80 -13.13
N SER A 85 -4.37 6.60 -13.29
CA SER A 85 -3.30 6.73 -12.32
C SER A 85 -2.99 8.21 -12.04
N ASP A 86 -3.98 9.09 -12.25
CA ASP A 86 -3.87 10.53 -12.01
C ASP A 86 -3.81 10.85 -10.53
N GLU A 87 -4.47 10.03 -9.73
CA GLU A 87 -4.49 10.15 -8.28
C GLU A 87 -4.17 8.80 -7.64
N ILE A 88 -3.51 8.86 -6.48
CA ILE A 88 -3.30 7.72 -5.60
C ILE A 88 -3.96 8.08 -4.27
N LEU A 89 -5.11 7.47 -4.00
CA LEU A 89 -5.79 7.57 -2.72
C LEU A 89 -5.51 6.29 -1.95
N ILE A 90 -4.74 6.44 -0.86
CA ILE A 90 -4.27 5.34 -0.02
C ILE A 90 -5.32 5.07 1.06
N PRO A 91 -5.70 3.79 1.31
CA PRO A 91 -6.58 3.43 2.42
C PRO A 91 -6.02 3.85 3.77
N MET A 92 -6.59 4.91 4.34
CA MET A 92 -6.15 5.48 5.62
C MET A 92 -7.33 6.09 6.38
N ALA A 93 -7.26 6.04 7.70
CA ALA A 93 -8.21 6.70 8.58
C ALA A 93 -8.20 8.21 8.32
N PRO A 94 -9.36 8.89 8.32
CA PRO A 94 -9.46 10.31 7.97
C PRO A 94 -8.63 11.25 8.88
N ASP A 95 -8.42 10.85 10.13
CA ASP A 95 -7.66 11.59 11.15
C ASP A 95 -6.16 11.26 11.14
N LEU A 96 -5.74 10.26 10.34
CA LEU A 96 -4.36 9.80 10.35
C LEU A 96 -3.41 10.86 9.76
N ARG A 97 -2.42 11.24 10.57
CA ARG A 97 -1.25 12.01 10.12
C ARG A 97 -0.02 11.12 10.22
N CYS A 98 0.59 10.84 9.08
CA CYS A 98 1.75 9.96 9.01
C CYS A 98 2.80 10.47 8.02
N PHE A 99 4.02 9.96 8.19
CA PHE A 99 5.09 10.14 7.21
C PHE A 99 5.18 8.91 6.32
N PHE A 100 5.28 9.11 5.01
CA PHE A 100 5.74 8.08 4.09
C PHE A 100 7.25 8.12 4.00
N THR A 101 7.90 6.96 4.09
CA THR A 101 9.34 6.85 3.82
C THR A 101 9.55 6.09 2.53
N ARG A 102 10.29 6.69 1.59
CA ARG A 102 10.93 5.95 0.50
C ARG A 102 12.18 5.32 1.07
N SER A 103 12.14 4.02 1.32
CA SER A 103 13.29 3.25 1.77
C SER A 103 13.74 2.37 0.60
N TYR A 104 14.71 2.85 -0.20
CA TYR A 104 15.54 2.00 -1.06
C TYR A 104 16.64 1.36 -0.22
#